data_AF-A0A7Y2MLQ0-F1
#
_entry.id   AF-A0A7Y2MLQ0-F1
#
_cell.length_a   1.000
_cell.length_b   1.000
_cell.length_c   1.000
_cell.angle_alpha   90.00
_cell.angle_beta   90.00
_cell.angle_gamma   90.00
#
_symmetry.space_group_name_H-M   'P 1'
#
loop_
_entity.id
_entity.type
_entity.pdbx_description
1 polymer ?
#
loop_
_entity_poly.entity_id
_entity_poly.type
_entity_poly.pdbx_seq_one_letter_code
_entity_poly.pdbx_strand_id
1 'polypeptide(L)'
;MPDFKIYKFSRVLAAPFILITIYCIYMLFTDRPDQATWIIAPIVTLTFIYLFQPQIDYWWLKNHPVNLDEEVVKILERTNPVYSRLNEDEKRRFETRLLLYVEAREYIAKGTEDKGVPFDIKYALSQLPITMTFKERDFKLDKFDRIVLYKHPFPSPRFQFLHT
;
A
#
# COMPACT_ATOMS: atom_id res chain seq x y z
N MET A 1 9.11 15.43 18.28
CA MET A 1 9.47 14.05 18.62
C MET A 1 9.21 13.21 17.39
N PRO A 2 10.09 12.26 17.00
CA PRO A 2 9.76 11.35 15.91
C PRO A 2 8.57 10.49 16.35
N ASP A 3 7.39 10.79 15.81
CA ASP A 3 6.19 9.97 16.04
C ASP A 3 6.45 8.60 15.43
N PHE A 4 6.51 7.55 16.26
CA PHE A 4 6.60 6.18 15.79
C PHE A 4 5.28 5.81 15.09
N LYS A 5 5.27 5.86 13.75
CA LYS A 5 4.10 5.53 12.93
C LYS A 5 4.30 4.18 12.25
N ILE A 6 3.36 3.27 12.47
CA ILE A 6 3.41 1.91 11.92
C ILE A 6 2.67 1.89 10.59
N TYR A 7 3.43 1.82 9.49
CA TYR A 7 2.88 1.73 8.13
C TYR A 7 2.53 0.30 7.71
N LYS A 8 3.27 -0.70 8.22
CA LYS A 8 3.12 -2.12 7.88
C LYS A 8 2.96 -2.93 9.15
N PHE A 9 1.74 -2.95 9.67
CA PHE A 9 1.39 -3.62 10.93
C PHE A 9 1.55 -5.14 10.84
N SER A 10 1.30 -5.72 9.67
CA SER A 10 1.57 -7.13 9.34
C SER A 10 2.97 -7.59 9.80
N ARG A 11 4.00 -6.77 9.59
CA ARG A 11 5.40 -7.09 9.96
C ARG A 11 5.61 -7.09 11.46
N VAL A 12 4.98 -6.15 12.16
CA VAL A 12 5.01 -6.07 13.63
C VAL A 12 4.30 -7.28 14.23
N LEU A 13 3.16 -7.66 13.65
CA LEU A 13 2.40 -8.84 14.04
C LEU A 13 3.17 -10.14 13.77
N ALA A 14 3.91 -10.23 12.66
CA ALA A 14 4.73 -11.39 12.31
C ALA A 14 5.94 -11.59 13.23
N ALA A 15 6.53 -10.50 13.75
CA ALA A 15 7.77 -10.52 14.54
C ALA A 15 7.79 -11.56 15.70
N PRO A 16 6.78 -11.65 16.59
CA PRO A 16 6.78 -12.66 17.65
C PRO A 16 6.77 -14.09 17.10
N PHE A 17 6.05 -14.35 16.00
CA PHE A 17 6.00 -15.69 15.39
C PHE A 17 7.30 -16.05 14.69
N ILE A 18 8.03 -15.07 14.14
CA ILE A 18 9.39 -15.27 13.62
C ILE A 18 10.33 -15.69 14.76
N LEU A 19 10.28 -15.01 15.91
CA LEU A 19 11.10 -15.36 17.06
C LEU A 19 10.78 -16.78 17.59
N ILE A 20 9.50 -17.14 17.68
CA ILE A 20 9.07 -18.49 18.05
C ILE A 20 9.58 -19.51 17.03
N THR A 21 9.50 -19.21 15.73
CA THR A 21 10.01 -20.11 14.68
C THR A 21 11.51 -20.33 14.82
N ILE A 22 12.28 -19.26 15.03
CA ILE A 22 13.74 -19.34 15.26
C ILE A 22 14.05 -20.19 16.50
N TYR A 23 13.29 -19.99 17.58
CA TYR A 23 13.44 -20.77 18.81
C TYR A 23 13.14 -22.27 18.59
N CYS A 24 12.06 -22.60 17.88
CA CYS A 24 11.73 -23.98 17.52
C CYS A 24 12.81 -24.63 16.65
N ILE A 25 13.36 -23.88 15.67
CA ILE A 25 14.47 -24.36 14.84
C ILE A 25 15.69 -24.65 15.71
N TYR A 26 16.05 -23.74 16.62
CA TYR A 26 17.17 -23.93 17.54
C TYR A 26 17.01 -25.19 18.42
N MET A 27 15.82 -25.42 18.97
CA MET A 27 15.54 -26.63 19.74
C MET A 27 15.69 -27.91 18.92
N LEU A 28 15.33 -27.87 17.63
CA LEU A 28 15.44 -29.02 16.72
C LEU A 28 16.90 -29.48 16.54
N PHE A 29 17.85 -28.55 16.55
CA PHE A 29 19.28 -28.84 16.43
C PHE A 29 19.95 -29.35 17.72
N THR A 30 19.27 -29.27 18.88
CA THR A 30 19.86 -29.51 20.21
C THR A 30 19.28 -30.74 20.92
N ASP A 31 18.85 -31.77 20.16
CA ASP A 31 18.38 -33.11 20.64
C ASP A 31 16.93 -33.28 21.14
N ARG A 32 15.94 -32.58 20.55
CA ARG A 32 14.50 -32.93 20.72
C ARG A 32 13.74 -33.06 19.39
N PRO A 33 13.99 -34.12 18.60
CA PRO A 33 13.32 -34.33 17.31
C PRO A 33 11.82 -34.66 17.45
N ASP A 34 11.38 -35.11 18.62
CA ASP A 34 9.97 -35.35 18.97
C ASP A 34 9.12 -34.07 18.95
N GLN A 35 9.76 -32.90 19.08
CA GLN A 35 9.09 -31.61 19.07
C GLN A 35 9.02 -30.97 17.67
N ALA A 36 9.52 -31.64 16.63
CA ALA A 36 9.54 -31.12 15.26
C ALA A 36 8.15 -30.73 14.75
N THR A 37 7.09 -31.42 15.16
CA THR A 37 5.71 -31.10 14.76
C THR A 37 5.26 -29.71 15.23
N TRP A 38 5.82 -29.18 16.33
CA TRP A 38 5.44 -27.88 16.87
C TRP A 38 5.89 -26.70 16.00
N ILE A 39 6.87 -26.90 15.10
CA ILE A 39 7.29 -25.86 14.15
C ILE A 39 6.21 -25.53 13.11
N ILE A 40 5.28 -26.46 12.88
CA ILE A 40 4.23 -26.30 11.87
C ILE A 40 3.31 -25.14 12.26
N ALA A 41 2.94 -25.02 13.53
CA ALA A 41 2.02 -23.99 14.01
C ALA A 41 2.50 -22.54 13.71
N PRO A 42 3.73 -22.12 14.08
CA PRO A 42 4.19 -20.78 13.78
C PRO A 42 4.42 -20.55 12.28
N ILE A 43 4.85 -21.57 11.51
CA ILE A 43 5.01 -21.46 10.05
C ILE A 43 3.67 -21.23 9.35
N VAL A 44 2.65 -22.02 9.71
CA VAL A 44 1.29 -21.85 9.18
C VAL A 44 0.75 -20.47 9.54
N THR A 45 0.96 -20.03 10.78
CA THR A 45 0.54 -18.68 11.22
C THR A 45 1.24 -17.57 10.42
N LEU A 46 2.56 -17.68 10.20
CA LEU A 46 3.31 -16.73 9.37
C LEU A 46 2.81 -16.72 7.92
N THR A 47 2.45 -17.87 7.37
CA THR A 47 1.88 -18.00 6.03
C THR A 47 0.53 -17.26 5.94
N PHE A 48 -0.33 -17.40 6.96
CA PHE A 48 -1.56 -16.64 7.04
C PHE A 48 -1.33 -15.14 7.14
N ILE A 49 -0.39 -14.69 7.99
CA ILE A 49 -0.04 -13.26 8.10
C ILE A 49 0.46 -12.73 6.76
N TYR A 50 1.28 -13.49 6.04
CA TYR A 50 1.79 -13.12 4.73
C TYR A 50 0.67 -13.02 3.69
N LEU A 51 -0.21 -14.02 3.61
CA LEU A 51 -1.32 -14.06 2.65
C LEU A 51 -2.30 -12.89 2.86
N PHE A 52 -2.58 -12.59 4.14
CA PHE A 52 -3.51 -11.53 4.53
C PHE A 52 -2.82 -10.19 4.82
N GLN A 53 -1.54 -10.04 4.48
CA GLN A 53 -0.78 -8.81 4.74
C GLN A 53 -1.48 -7.56 4.19
N PRO A 54 -1.95 -7.52 2.92
CA PRO A 54 -2.64 -6.33 2.40
C PRO A 54 -3.90 -5.97 3.20
N GLN A 55 -4.69 -6.96 3.61
CA GLN A 55 -5.93 -6.76 4.36
C GLN A 55 -5.63 -6.29 5.79
N ILE A 56 -4.61 -6.85 6.44
CA ILE A 56 -4.16 -6.48 7.79
C ILE A 56 -3.64 -5.04 7.78
N ASP A 57 -2.77 -4.69 6.83
CA ASP A 57 -2.19 -3.36 6.73
C ASP A 57 -3.26 -2.31 6.39
N TYR A 58 -4.16 -2.62 5.44
CA TYR A 58 -5.28 -1.74 5.12
C TYR A 58 -6.22 -1.51 6.31
N TRP A 59 -6.57 -2.59 7.04
CA TRP A 59 -7.40 -2.48 8.25
C TRP A 59 -6.72 -1.62 9.31
N TRP A 60 -5.43 -1.80 9.52
CA TRP A 60 -4.66 -0.99 10.47
C TRP A 60 -4.66 0.48 10.09
N LEU A 61 -4.31 0.81 8.84
CA LEU A 61 -4.25 2.20 8.35
C LEU A 61 -5.63 2.88 8.35
N LYS A 62 -6.72 2.11 8.19
CA LYS A 62 -8.08 2.64 8.27
C LYS A 62 -8.43 3.11 9.68
N ASN A 63 -7.96 2.38 10.71
CA ASN A 63 -8.24 2.70 12.11
C ASN A 63 -7.19 3.64 12.73
N HIS A 64 -5.97 3.63 12.21
CA HIS A 64 -4.84 4.43 12.64
C HIS A 64 -4.23 5.16 11.44
N PRO A 65 -4.93 6.17 10.88
CA PRO A 65 -4.45 6.90 9.72
C PRO A 65 -3.13 7.59 10.02
N VAL A 66 -2.17 7.35 9.14
CA VAL A 66 -0.85 7.98 9.20
C VAL A 66 -0.85 9.18 8.28
N ASN A 67 -0.26 10.29 8.74
CA ASN A 67 -0.06 11.48 7.90
C ASN A 67 0.76 11.12 6.66
N LEU A 68 0.46 11.78 5.54
CA LEU A 68 1.28 11.66 4.35
C LEU A 68 2.66 12.27 4.55
N ASP A 69 3.60 11.81 3.73
CA ASP A 69 4.92 12.42 3.63
C ASP A 69 4.79 13.89 3.20
N GLU A 70 5.60 14.78 3.80
CA GLU A 70 5.58 16.21 3.49
C GLU A 70 5.83 16.48 2.00
N GLU A 71 6.63 15.67 1.31
CA GLU A 71 6.88 15.82 -0.12
C GLU A 71 5.62 15.55 -0.94
N VAL A 72 4.85 14.53 -0.57
CA VAL A 72 3.55 14.22 -1.20
C VAL A 72 2.57 15.37 -0.96
N VAL A 73 2.51 15.90 0.26
CA VAL A 73 1.63 17.04 0.59
C VAL A 73 2.00 18.26 -0.28
N LYS A 74 3.29 18.58 -0.41
CA LYS A 74 3.76 19.67 -1.29
C LYS A 74 3.37 19.46 -2.75
N ILE A 75 3.41 18.21 -3.24
CA ILE A 75 2.97 17.88 -4.60
C ILE A 75 1.45 18.11 -4.73
N LEU A 76 0.65 17.67 -3.76
CA LEU A 76 -0.79 17.88 -3.77
C LEU A 76 -1.16 19.36 -3.77
N GLU A 77 -0.52 20.17 -2.93
CA GLU A 77 -0.79 21.61 -2.86
C GLU A 77 -0.48 22.35 -4.18
N ARG A 78 0.49 21.85 -4.95
CA ARG A 78 0.87 22.43 -6.26
C ARG A 78 0.01 21.91 -7.41
N THR A 79 -0.37 20.64 -7.38
CA THR A 79 -1.00 19.97 -8.52
C THR A 79 -2.53 19.89 -8.42
N ASN A 80 -3.10 20.08 -7.22
CA ASN A 80 -4.51 19.89 -6.97
C ASN A 80 -5.20 21.14 -6.40
N PRO A 81 -5.86 21.94 -7.25
CA PRO A 81 -6.56 23.14 -6.81
C PRO A 81 -7.69 22.88 -5.81
N VAL A 82 -8.28 21.67 -5.81
CA VAL A 82 -9.33 21.29 -4.86
C VAL A 82 -8.72 21.11 -3.49
N TYR A 83 -7.66 20.31 -3.39
CA TYR A 83 -6.94 20.04 -2.15
C TYR A 83 -6.46 21.32 -1.45
N SER A 84 -5.88 22.25 -2.21
CA SER A 84 -5.32 23.49 -1.66
C SER A 84 -6.37 24.44 -1.06
N ARG A 85 -7.66 24.24 -1.38
CA ARG A 85 -8.79 25.03 -0.86
C ARG A 85 -9.51 24.36 0.31
N LEU A 86 -9.18 23.11 0.61
CA LEU A 86 -9.80 22.37 1.72
C LEU A 86 -9.34 22.95 3.06
N ASN A 87 -10.22 22.89 4.05
CA ASN A 87 -9.83 23.18 5.44
C ASN A 87 -8.98 22.02 6.01
N GLU A 88 -8.43 22.20 7.21
CA GLU A 88 -7.50 21.23 7.80
C GLU A 88 -8.11 19.83 8.03
N ASP A 89 -9.37 19.77 8.44
CA ASP A 89 -10.09 18.51 8.67
C ASP A 89 -10.40 17.78 7.34
N GLU A 90 -10.78 18.54 6.32
CA GLU A 90 -11.01 18.05 4.97
C GLU A 90 -9.72 17.59 4.31
N LYS A 91 -8.60 18.30 4.53
CA LYS A 91 -7.26 17.87 4.11
C LYS A 91 -6.92 16.54 4.75
N ARG A 92 -7.02 16.40 6.08
CA ARG A 92 -6.78 15.11 6.76
C ARG A 92 -7.64 13.98 6.21
N ARG A 93 -8.92 14.24 5.94
CA ARG A 93 -9.82 13.26 5.33
C ARG A 93 -9.36 12.88 3.91
N PHE A 94 -8.95 13.87 3.11
CA PHE A 94 -8.41 13.65 1.77
C PHE A 94 -7.13 12.80 1.82
N GLU A 95 -6.18 13.19 2.66
CA GLU A 95 -4.90 12.50 2.84
C GLU A 95 -5.09 11.05 3.30
N THR A 96 -5.98 10.82 4.28
CA THR A 96 -6.32 9.48 4.77
C THR A 96 -6.91 8.62 3.65
N ARG A 97 -7.85 9.18 2.87
CA ARG A 97 -8.45 8.46 1.74
C ARG A 97 -7.43 8.16 0.65
N LEU A 98 -6.52 9.09 0.39
CA LEU A 98 -5.44 8.93 -0.57
C LEU A 98 -4.49 7.81 -0.16
N LEU A 99 -4.05 7.80 1.11
CA LEU A 99 -3.22 6.75 1.69
C LEU A 99 -3.89 5.37 1.54
N LEU A 100 -5.17 5.26 1.94
CA LEU A 100 -5.93 4.02 1.84
C LEU A 100 -6.11 3.57 0.39
N TYR A 101 -6.32 4.49 -0.54
CA TYR A 101 -6.47 4.17 -1.95
C TYR A 101 -5.16 3.67 -2.56
N VAL A 102 -4.04 4.30 -2.24
CA VAL A 102 -2.71 3.83 -2.69
C VAL A 102 -2.43 2.43 -2.15
N GLU A 103 -2.74 2.14 -0.89
CA GLU A 103 -2.54 0.82 -0.30
C GLU A 103 -3.48 -0.25 -0.91
N ALA A 104 -4.69 0.13 -1.31
CA ALA A 104 -5.69 -0.79 -1.86
C ALA A 104 -5.51 -1.10 -3.37
N ARG A 105 -4.55 -0.47 -4.04
CA ARG A 105 -4.42 -0.54 -5.51
C ARG A 105 -3.05 -1.06 -5.92
N GLU A 106 -3.04 -1.88 -6.96
CA GLU A 106 -1.81 -2.39 -7.57
C GLU A 106 -1.36 -1.45 -8.69
N TYR A 107 -0.11 -1.00 -8.65
CA TYR A 107 0.47 -0.11 -9.65
C TYR A 107 1.50 -0.86 -10.47
N ILE A 108 1.26 -0.97 -11.78
CA ILE A 108 2.07 -1.77 -12.70
C ILE A 108 2.73 -0.84 -13.72
N ALA A 109 4.06 -0.83 -13.75
CA ALA A 109 4.84 -0.09 -14.75
C ALA A 109 5.13 -0.99 -15.98
N LYS A 110 4.33 -0.88 -17.04
CA LYS A 110 4.55 -1.67 -18.26
C LYS A 110 5.77 -1.19 -19.03
N GLY A 111 6.66 -2.15 -19.35
CA GLY A 111 7.95 -1.89 -20.00
C GLY A 111 9.08 -1.52 -19.05
N THR A 112 8.85 -1.46 -17.73
CA THR A 112 9.90 -1.32 -16.71
C THR A 112 9.43 -1.97 -15.41
N GLU A 113 9.03 -3.23 -15.53
CA GLU A 113 8.41 -3.98 -14.44
C GLU A 113 9.38 -4.12 -13.25
N ASP A 114 10.68 -4.27 -13.52
CA ASP A 114 11.73 -4.45 -12.51
C ASP A 114 11.88 -3.26 -11.54
N LYS A 115 11.56 -2.03 -11.97
CA LYS A 115 11.69 -0.84 -11.11
C LYS A 115 10.39 -0.48 -10.38
N GLY A 116 9.27 -1.06 -10.80
CA GLY A 116 7.95 -0.69 -10.31
C GLY A 116 7.59 0.78 -10.58
N VAL A 117 6.43 1.20 -10.06
CA VAL A 117 6.01 2.61 -10.11
C VAL A 117 6.58 3.35 -8.91
N PRO A 118 7.30 4.48 -9.11
CA PRO A 118 7.80 5.33 -8.03
C PRO A 118 6.69 5.80 -7.07
N PHE A 119 7.04 5.96 -5.80
CA PHE A 119 6.10 6.34 -4.74
C PHE A 119 5.32 7.61 -5.09
N ASP A 120 6.00 8.70 -5.45
CA ASP A 120 5.38 10.00 -5.74
C ASP A 120 4.39 9.92 -6.90
N ILE A 121 4.69 9.10 -7.91
CA ILE A 121 3.82 8.87 -9.07
C ILE A 121 2.53 8.15 -8.64
N LYS A 122 2.61 7.17 -7.73
CA LYS A 122 1.41 6.50 -7.21
C LYS A 122 0.47 7.51 -6.56
N TYR A 123 0.99 8.40 -5.72
CA TYR A 123 0.19 9.43 -5.05
C TYR A 123 -0.34 10.48 -6.03
N ALA A 124 0.49 10.93 -6.97
CA ALA A 124 0.10 11.89 -7.99
C ALA A 124 -1.02 11.38 -8.91
N LEU A 125 -1.06 10.08 -9.21
CA LEU A 125 -2.16 9.46 -9.94
C LEU A 125 -3.39 9.23 -9.06
N SER A 126 -3.17 8.78 -7.82
CA SER A 126 -4.25 8.43 -6.89
C SER A 126 -5.07 9.63 -6.43
N GLN A 127 -4.50 10.83 -6.42
CA GLN A 127 -5.27 12.02 -6.05
C GLN A 127 -6.42 12.31 -7.01
N LEU A 128 -6.36 11.88 -8.27
CA LEU A 128 -7.42 12.10 -9.26
C LEU A 128 -8.74 11.44 -8.85
N PRO A 129 -8.82 10.11 -8.66
CA PRO A 129 -10.06 9.47 -8.22
C PRO A 129 -10.52 10.01 -6.86
N ILE A 130 -9.61 10.28 -5.93
CA ILE A 130 -9.96 10.83 -4.61
C ILE A 130 -10.59 12.21 -4.70
N THR A 131 -10.10 13.05 -5.62
CA THR A 131 -10.69 14.36 -5.90
C THR A 131 -12.09 14.21 -6.49
N MET A 132 -12.25 13.31 -7.46
CA MET A 132 -13.55 13.03 -8.09
C MET A 132 -14.58 12.50 -7.09
N THR A 133 -14.16 11.64 -6.16
CA THR A 133 -15.03 11.02 -5.15
C THR A 133 -14.98 11.71 -3.79
N PHE A 134 -14.47 12.94 -3.70
CA PHE A 134 -14.23 13.58 -2.40
C PHE A 134 -15.53 13.79 -1.60
N LYS A 135 -16.60 14.16 -2.29
CA LYS A 135 -17.93 14.33 -1.69
C LYS A 135 -18.69 13.01 -1.52
N GLU A 136 -18.22 11.95 -2.17
CA GLU A 136 -18.83 10.63 -2.08
C GLU A 136 -18.39 9.88 -0.83
N ARG A 137 -19.26 8.95 -0.41
CA ARG A 137 -18.96 8.03 0.70
C ARG A 137 -17.95 6.97 0.27
N ASP A 138 -18.19 6.37 -0.90
CA ASP A 138 -17.29 5.40 -1.51
C ASP A 138 -16.25 6.12 -2.40
N PHE A 139 -14.99 5.96 -2.05
CA PHE A 139 -13.83 6.53 -2.75
C PHE A 139 -12.92 5.46 -3.35
N LYS A 140 -13.22 4.18 -3.11
CA LYS A 140 -12.30 3.09 -3.47
C LYS A 140 -12.36 2.78 -4.95
N LEU A 141 -13.52 3.01 -5.58
CA LEU A 141 -13.77 2.55 -6.96
C LEU A 141 -13.54 1.04 -7.05
N ASP A 142 -14.27 0.26 -6.26
CA ASP A 142 -14.05 -1.19 -6.02
C ASP A 142 -14.00 -2.08 -7.28
N LYS A 143 -14.44 -1.57 -8.43
CA LYS A 143 -14.36 -2.28 -9.72
C LYS A 143 -12.97 -2.19 -10.38
N PHE A 144 -12.06 -1.37 -9.85
CA PHE A 144 -10.77 -1.06 -10.46
C PHE A 144 -9.63 -1.35 -9.48
N ASP A 145 -9.00 -2.51 -9.59
CA ASP A 145 -7.92 -2.88 -8.65
C ASP A 145 -6.51 -2.52 -9.14
N ARG A 146 -6.33 -2.40 -10.46
CA ARG A 146 -5.02 -2.24 -11.09
C ARG A 146 -4.92 -0.96 -11.89
N ILE A 147 -3.84 -0.23 -11.67
CA ILE A 147 -3.48 0.98 -12.42
C ILE A 147 -2.20 0.66 -13.20
N VAL A 148 -2.33 0.61 -14.53
CA VAL A 148 -1.23 0.23 -15.43
C VAL A 148 -0.70 1.46 -16.14
N LEU A 149 0.58 1.74 -15.97
CA LEU A 149 1.27 2.87 -16.56
C LEU A 149 2.10 2.40 -17.75
N TYR A 150 1.91 3.04 -18.89
CA TYR A 150 2.71 2.82 -20.09
C TYR A 150 3.61 4.03 -20.33
N LYS A 151 4.83 3.79 -20.81
CA LYS A 151 5.80 4.85 -21.14
C LYS A 151 5.54 5.52 -22.48
N HIS A 152 4.72 4.91 -23.33
CA HIS A 152 4.44 5.39 -24.67
C HIS A 152 2.92 5.50 -24.89
N PRO A 153 2.49 6.41 -25.77
CA PRO A 153 1.11 6.45 -26.23
C PRO A 153 0.75 5.17 -26.99
N PHE A 154 -0.53 4.80 -26.98
CA PHE A 154 -0.98 3.65 -27.76
C PHE A 154 -1.17 4.01 -29.24
N PRO A 155 -0.74 3.16 -30.18
CA PRO A 155 -1.12 3.32 -31.57
C PRO A 155 -2.63 3.13 -31.70
N SER A 156 -3.26 3.90 -32.59
CA SER A 156 -4.67 3.69 -32.90
C SER A 156 -4.81 3.12 -34.31
N PRO A 157 -5.77 2.23 -34.60
CA PRO A 157 -5.94 1.68 -35.95
C PRO A 157 -6.11 2.77 -37.03
N ARG A 158 -6.64 3.93 -36.64
CA ARG A 158 -6.91 5.07 -37.53
C ARG A 158 -5.69 5.99 -37.74
N PHE A 159 -4.71 5.99 -36.83
CA PHE A 159 -3.53 6.83 -36.92
C PHE A 159 -2.28 5.98 -36.70
N GLN A 160 -1.53 5.74 -37.77
CA GLN A 160 -0.28 4.95 -37.79
C GLN A 160 0.94 5.72 -37.26
N PHE A 161 0.72 6.70 -36.39
CA PHE A 161 1.78 7.37 -35.64
C PHE A 161 1.44 7.33 -34.15
N LEU A 162 2.48 7.32 -33.32
CA LEU A 162 2.34 7.44 -31.87
C LEU A 162 1.83 8.86 -31.58
N HIS A 163 0.71 8.98 -30.85
CA HIS A 163 0.14 10.27 -30.47
C HIS A 163 1.12 11.03 -29.57
N THR A 164 1.77 12.06 -30.11
CA THR A 164 2.73 12.92 -29.39
C THR A 164 2.06 13.91 -28.47
#